data_AF-A0A537ZVV9-F1
#
_entry.id   AF-A0A537ZVV9-F1
#
_cell.length_a   1.000
_cell.length_b   1.000
_cell.length_c   1.000
_cell.angle_alpha   90.00
_cell.angle_beta   90.00
_cell.angle_gamma   90.00
#
_symmetry.space_group_name_H-M   'P 1'
#
loop_
_entity.id
_entity.type
_entity.pdbx_description
1 polymer ?
#
loop_
_entity_poly.entity_id
_entity_poly.type
_entity_poly.pdbx_seq_one_letter_code
_entity_poly.pdbx_strand_id
1 'polypeptide(L)'
;MSSTLSPTSWVESLSPWPDEFGLDRMRQLLSDLGEPQRAYPSIHVVGTNGKGTATRTIEELLSRQGLRVGAYYSPHVRGWSERIRVGGDESDFARAVERVRPHAGGATQFEVLTAAALAQFAEEAVDVAVVEAGLGGRHDATNVIHARVVLLTNVSLEHT
;
A
#
# COMPACT_ATOMS: atom_id res chain seq x y z
N MET A 1 -17.17 5.03 28.41
CA MET A 1 -17.33 5.17 26.94
C MET A 1 -15.94 5.23 26.35
N SER A 2 -15.47 4.12 25.77
CA SER A 2 -14.15 4.09 25.11
C SER A 2 -14.23 5.00 23.89
N SER A 3 -13.58 6.16 23.93
CA SER A 3 -13.47 7.01 22.74
C SER A 3 -12.69 6.23 21.69
N THR A 4 -13.36 5.79 20.62
CA THR A 4 -12.69 5.18 19.47
C THR A 4 -11.66 6.16 18.93
N LEU A 5 -10.39 5.76 18.94
CA LEU A 5 -9.30 6.55 18.34
C LEU A 5 -9.67 6.95 16.92
N SER A 6 -9.27 8.18 16.52
CA SER A 6 -9.36 8.61 15.12
C SER A 6 -8.60 7.62 14.23
N PRO A 7 -8.94 7.50 12.92
CA PRO A 7 -8.24 6.57 12.03
C PRO A 7 -6.73 6.78 12.00
N THR A 8 -6.28 8.04 11.96
CA THR A 8 -4.87 8.42 12.02
C THR A 8 -4.22 7.99 13.34
N SER A 9 -4.83 8.38 14.48
CA SER A 9 -4.28 8.02 15.80
C SER A 9 -4.28 6.52 16.05
N TRP A 10 -5.22 5.78 15.45
CA TRP A 10 -5.24 4.33 15.50
C TRP A 10 -4.10 3.73 14.70
N VAL A 11 -3.87 4.15 13.46
CA VAL A 11 -2.72 3.70 12.65
C VAL A 11 -1.40 4.00 13.36
N GLU A 12 -1.26 5.18 13.95
CA GLU A 12 -0.07 5.60 14.70
C GLU A 12 0.16 4.75 15.97
N SER A 13 -0.89 4.15 16.53
CA SER A 13 -0.77 3.26 17.68
C SER A 13 -0.30 1.84 17.35
N LEU A 14 -0.30 1.46 16.06
CA LEU A 14 0.13 0.13 15.61
C LEU A 14 1.66 0.04 15.53
N SER A 15 2.21 -1.15 15.77
CA SER A 15 3.64 -1.39 15.59
C SER A 15 4.03 -1.26 14.11
N PRO A 16 5.06 -0.48 13.75
CA PRO A 16 5.59 -0.44 12.39
C PRO A 16 6.38 -1.70 12.04
N TRP A 17 6.82 -2.47 13.04
CA TRP A 17 7.64 -3.65 12.86
C TRP A 17 6.86 -4.92 13.20
N PRO A 18 6.94 -5.96 12.37
CA PRO A 18 6.38 -7.25 12.73
C PRO A 18 7.26 -7.95 13.76
N ASP A 19 6.65 -8.70 14.69
CA ASP A 19 7.39 -9.62 15.57
C ASP A 19 8.03 -10.76 14.77
N GLU A 20 7.38 -11.16 13.67
CA GLU A 20 7.87 -12.17 12.72
C GLU A 20 7.60 -11.72 11.28
N PHE A 21 8.65 -11.70 10.46
CA PHE A 21 8.55 -11.43 9.03
C PHE A 21 7.83 -12.57 8.31
N GLY A 22 6.83 -12.23 7.50
CA GLY A 22 6.02 -13.20 6.78
C GLY A 22 4.84 -12.53 6.10
N LEU A 23 4.21 -13.25 5.19
CA LEU A 23 3.04 -12.73 4.44
C LEU A 23 1.72 -13.28 4.96
N ASP A 24 1.73 -14.16 5.97
CA ASP A 24 0.52 -14.89 6.36
C ASP A 24 -0.50 -13.98 7.05
N ARG A 25 -0.05 -13.04 7.90
CA ARG A 25 -0.93 -11.99 8.46
C ARG A 25 -1.54 -11.13 7.36
N MET A 26 -0.71 -10.67 6.42
CA MET A 26 -1.17 -9.84 5.30
C MET A 26 -2.16 -10.59 4.40
N ARG A 27 -1.92 -11.88 4.12
CA ARG A 27 -2.84 -12.73 3.34
C ARG A 27 -4.15 -12.95 4.07
N GLN A 28 -4.12 -13.21 5.37
CA GLN A 28 -5.34 -13.34 6.17
C GLN A 28 -6.16 -12.06 6.14
N LEU A 29 -5.51 -10.91 6.36
CA LEU A 29 -6.15 -9.59 6.29
C LEU A 29 -6.83 -9.35 4.94
N LEU A 30 -6.14 -9.65 3.83
CA LEU A 30 -6.72 -9.50 2.49
C LEU A 30 -7.84 -10.50 2.20
N SER A 31 -7.76 -11.71 2.74
CA SER A 31 -8.81 -12.71 2.63
C SER A 31 -10.09 -12.24 3.30
N ASP A 32 -9.97 -11.68 4.51
CA ASP A 32 -11.10 -11.12 5.26
C ASP A 32 -11.72 -9.88 4.58
N LEU A 33 -10.94 -9.19 3.74
CA LEU A 33 -11.38 -8.07 2.90
C LEU A 33 -11.95 -8.50 1.53
N GLY A 34 -12.00 -9.80 1.23
CA GLY A 34 -12.50 -10.30 -0.05
C GLY A 34 -11.50 -10.22 -1.21
N GLU A 35 -10.19 -10.26 -0.92
CA GLU A 35 -9.10 -10.28 -1.90
C GLU A 35 -9.08 -9.06 -2.87
N PRO A 36 -9.17 -7.81 -2.37
CA PRO A 36 -9.28 -6.61 -3.21
C PRO A 36 -8.10 -6.44 -4.18
N GLN A 37 -6.91 -6.92 -3.81
CA GLN A 37 -5.70 -6.87 -4.62
C GLN A 37 -5.77 -7.68 -5.93
N ARG A 38 -6.82 -8.48 -6.12
CA ARG A 38 -7.06 -9.27 -7.35
C ARG A 38 -8.00 -8.58 -8.34
N ALA A 39 -8.62 -7.44 -7.97
CA ALA A 39 -9.63 -6.77 -8.79
C ALA A 39 -9.04 -5.99 -9.99
N TYR A 40 -7.74 -5.67 -9.96
CA TYR A 40 -7.06 -4.84 -10.95
C TYR A 40 -5.62 -5.32 -11.20
N PRO A 41 -5.03 -5.06 -12.38
CA PRO A 41 -3.63 -5.34 -12.63
C PRO A 41 -2.72 -4.41 -11.82
N SER A 42 -1.53 -4.89 -11.46
CA SER A 42 -0.57 -4.13 -10.66
C SER A 42 0.83 -4.13 -11.26
N ILE A 43 1.56 -3.03 -11.02
CA ILE A 43 3.01 -2.87 -11.21
C ILE A 43 3.63 -2.77 -9.82
N HIS A 44 4.61 -3.62 -9.52
CA HIS A 44 5.30 -3.63 -8.24
C HIS A 44 6.65 -2.93 -8.38
N VAL A 45 6.92 -1.92 -7.57
CA VAL A 45 8.17 -1.15 -7.58
C VAL A 45 8.98 -1.49 -6.33
N VAL A 46 10.12 -2.16 -6.53
CA VAL A 46 11.06 -2.60 -5.50
C VAL A 46 12.45 -2.03 -5.75
N GLY A 47 13.31 -2.11 -4.75
CA GLY A 47 14.71 -1.68 -4.85
C GLY A 47 15.13 -0.80 -3.68
N THR A 48 16.42 -0.47 -3.68
CA THR A 48 17.02 0.22 -2.55
C THR A 48 16.63 1.72 -2.60
N ASN A 49 17.00 2.41 -3.68
CA ASN A 49 16.70 3.83 -3.88
C ASN A 49 15.83 4.12 -5.11
N GLY A 50 15.14 5.27 -5.15
CA GLY A 50 14.42 5.76 -6.32
C GLY A 50 13.05 5.11 -6.60
N LYS A 51 12.54 4.27 -5.68
CA LYS A 51 11.22 3.64 -5.78
C LYS A 51 10.10 4.66 -5.94
N GLY A 52 9.93 5.58 -4.99
CA GLY A 52 8.92 6.65 -5.08
C GLY A 52 8.98 7.49 -6.36
N THR A 53 10.17 7.85 -6.84
CA THR A 53 10.34 8.57 -8.12
C THR A 53 9.86 7.74 -9.30
N ALA A 54 10.18 6.44 -9.31
CA ALA A 54 9.71 5.52 -10.35
C ALA A 54 8.19 5.32 -10.28
N THR A 55 7.63 5.09 -9.09
CA THR A 55 6.19 4.99 -8.84
C THR A 55 5.46 6.22 -9.38
N ARG A 56 5.96 7.43 -9.08
CA ARG A 56 5.38 8.69 -9.56
C ARG A 56 5.46 8.83 -11.08
N THR A 57 6.60 8.50 -11.65
CA THR A 57 6.79 8.56 -13.11
C THR A 57 5.82 7.61 -13.83
N ILE A 58 5.66 6.39 -13.31
CA ILE A 58 4.72 5.40 -13.87
C ILE A 58 3.28 5.89 -13.70
N GLU A 59 2.89 6.40 -12.53
CA GLU A 59 1.56 7.00 -12.27
C GLU A 59 1.23 8.06 -13.34
N GLU A 60 2.13 9.02 -13.56
CA GLU A 60 1.92 10.12 -14.51
C GLU A 60 1.85 9.64 -15.97
N LEU A 61 2.72 8.70 -16.36
CA LEU A 61 2.72 8.17 -17.73
C LEU A 61 1.42 7.43 -18.04
N LEU A 62 0.95 6.58 -17.12
CA LEU A 62 -0.29 5.83 -17.28
C LEU A 62 -1.52 6.76 -17.23
N SER A 63 -1.51 7.75 -16.35
CA SER A 63 -2.58 8.76 -16.28
C SER A 63 -2.70 9.56 -17.59
N ARG A 64 -1.57 9.88 -18.24
CA ARG A 64 -1.55 10.55 -19.56
C ARG A 64 -2.12 9.67 -20.69
N GLN A 65 -2.18 8.35 -20.50
CA GLN A 65 -2.87 7.44 -21.42
C GLN A 65 -4.37 7.33 -21.14
N GLY A 66 -4.90 8.13 -20.20
CA GLY A 66 -6.31 8.13 -19.83
C GLY A 66 -6.72 7.03 -18.84
N LEU A 67 -5.75 6.34 -18.23
CA LEU A 67 -6.03 5.31 -17.22
C LEU A 67 -6.27 5.95 -15.85
N ARG A 68 -7.23 5.42 -15.10
CA ARG A 68 -7.42 5.69 -13.68
C ARG A 68 -6.42 4.88 -12.88
N VAL A 69 -5.37 5.53 -12.40
CA VAL A 69 -4.26 4.87 -11.69
C VAL A 69 -4.44 4.95 -10.18
N GLY A 70 -4.28 3.81 -9.48
CA GLY A 70 -4.02 3.78 -8.05
C GLY A 70 -2.52 3.80 -7.78
N ALA A 71 -2.02 4.64 -6.88
CA ALA A 71 -0.61 4.72 -6.55
C ALA A 71 -0.40 4.64 -5.03
N TYR A 72 0.43 3.70 -4.60
CA TYR A 72 0.82 3.51 -3.19
C TYR A 72 2.29 3.88 -2.98
N TYR A 73 2.55 4.73 -1.99
CA TYR A 73 3.86 5.29 -1.67
C TYR A 73 4.28 5.00 -0.23
N SER A 74 5.58 4.84 -0.01
CA SER A 74 6.15 4.81 1.34
C SER A 74 7.63 5.19 1.38
N PRO A 75 8.11 5.90 2.41
CA PRO A 75 7.34 6.56 3.49
C PRO A 75 6.60 7.81 2.97
N HIS A 76 5.94 8.53 3.88
CA HIS A 76 5.37 9.84 3.57
C HIS A 76 6.31 10.96 4.07
N VAL A 77 6.15 12.16 3.53
CA VAL A 77 6.82 13.42 3.84
C VAL A 77 5.85 14.40 4.51
N ARG A 78 4.63 14.60 3.98
CA ARG A 78 3.66 15.57 4.53
C ARG A 78 2.65 14.95 5.47
N GLY A 79 2.12 13.78 5.12
CA GLY A 79 1.10 13.12 5.93
C GLY A 79 0.60 11.83 5.31
N TRP A 80 -0.23 11.10 6.04
CA TRP A 80 -0.66 9.75 5.67
C TRP A 80 -1.44 9.66 4.35
N SER A 81 -2.26 10.68 4.03
CA SER A 81 -3.10 10.71 2.84
C SER A 81 -2.30 10.65 1.54
N GLU A 82 -1.08 11.19 1.52
CA GLU A 82 -0.25 11.18 0.32
C GLU A 82 0.20 9.77 -0.09
N ARG A 83 0.17 8.81 0.85
CA ARG A 83 0.55 7.42 0.57
C ARG A 83 -0.43 6.71 -0.33
N ILE A 84 -1.70 7.13 -0.38
CA ILE A 84 -2.74 6.45 -1.14
C ILE A 84 -3.34 7.46 -2.09
N ARG A 85 -3.01 7.33 -3.38
CA ARG A 85 -3.46 8.23 -4.43
C ARG A 85 -4.28 7.50 -5.46
N VAL A 86 -5.31 8.15 -5.98
CA VAL A 86 -6.20 7.62 -7.02
C VAL A 86 -6.47 8.70 -8.05
N GLY A 87 -6.23 8.40 -9.32
CA GLY A 87 -6.50 9.33 -10.43
C GLY A 87 -5.70 10.63 -10.36
N GLY A 88 -4.57 10.66 -9.65
CA GLY A 88 -3.76 11.86 -9.49
C GLY A 88 -4.03 12.66 -8.20
N ASP A 89 -4.95 12.24 -7.34
CA ASP A 89 -5.29 12.94 -6.11
C ASP A 89 -5.08 12.07 -4.86
N GLU A 90 -4.85 12.69 -3.71
CA GLU A 90 -4.81 11.99 -2.42
C GLU A 90 -6.20 11.45 -2.06
N SER A 91 -6.27 10.21 -1.60
CA SER A 91 -7.54 9.60 -1.20
C SER A 91 -7.99 10.04 0.20
N ASP A 92 -9.26 9.81 0.51
CA ASP A 92 -9.79 9.93 1.87
C ASP A 92 -9.17 8.84 2.77
N PHE A 93 -8.07 9.21 3.42
CA PHE A 93 -7.30 8.33 4.28
C PHE A 93 -8.13 7.73 5.42
N ALA A 94 -9.00 8.55 6.03
CA ALA A 94 -9.82 8.11 7.15
C ALA A 94 -10.77 7.00 6.71
N ARG A 95 -11.43 7.18 5.57
CA ARG A 95 -12.33 6.17 4.99
C ARG A 95 -11.58 4.92 4.55
N ALA A 96 -10.40 5.06 3.94
CA ALA A 96 -9.58 3.93 3.52
C ALA A 96 -9.17 3.05 4.71
N VAL A 97 -8.75 3.67 5.81
CA VAL A 97 -8.35 2.99 7.05
C VAL A 97 -9.53 2.32 7.75
N GLU A 98 -10.67 3.02 7.88
CA GLU A 98 -11.86 2.46 8.54
C GLU A 98 -12.42 1.21 7.83
N ARG A 99 -12.22 1.09 6.50
CA ARG A 99 -12.58 -0.14 5.77
C ARG A 99 -11.79 -1.37 6.24
N VAL A 100 -10.56 -1.18 6.68
CA VAL A 100 -9.63 -2.27 7.04
C VAL A 100 -9.59 -2.53 8.54
N ARG A 101 -9.84 -1.51 9.36
CA ARG A 101 -9.77 -1.54 10.82
C ARG A 101 -10.47 -2.75 11.47
N PRO A 102 -11.69 -3.17 11.06
CA PRO A 102 -12.36 -4.32 11.66
C PRO A 102 -11.66 -5.66 11.42
N HIS A 103 -10.82 -5.74 10.38
CA HIS A 103 -10.16 -6.96 9.93
C HIS A 103 -8.69 -7.03 10.34
N ALA A 104 -8.12 -5.93 10.85
CA ALA A 104 -6.67 -5.77 11.04
C ALA A 104 -6.01 -6.87 11.88
N GLY A 105 -6.69 -7.46 12.86
CA GLY A 105 -6.31 -8.75 13.47
C GLY A 105 -4.81 -9.01 13.73
N GLY A 106 -4.10 -8.11 14.43
CA GLY A 106 -2.67 -8.25 14.73
C GLY A 106 -1.71 -7.83 13.61
N ALA A 107 -2.23 -7.26 12.52
CA ALA A 107 -1.45 -6.64 11.47
C ALA A 107 -0.67 -5.43 11.98
N THR A 108 0.54 -5.27 11.44
CA THR A 108 1.40 -4.11 11.62
C THR A 108 0.79 -2.87 10.98
N GLN A 109 1.34 -1.71 11.35
CA GLN A 109 1.02 -0.43 10.72
C GLN A 109 1.18 -0.48 9.19
N PHE A 110 2.27 -1.08 8.70
CA PHE A 110 2.54 -1.15 7.27
C PHE A 110 1.59 -2.12 6.53
N GLU A 111 1.27 -3.27 7.12
CA GLU A 111 0.27 -4.21 6.58
C GLU A 111 -1.11 -3.55 6.50
N VAL A 112 -1.54 -2.82 7.54
CA VAL A 112 -2.81 -2.08 7.55
C VAL A 112 -2.85 -1.01 6.45
N LEU A 113 -1.79 -0.21 6.32
CA LEU A 113 -1.72 0.83 5.29
C LEU A 113 -1.71 0.24 3.88
N THR A 114 -1.01 -0.87 3.69
CA THR A 114 -0.97 -1.59 2.41
C THR A 114 -2.36 -2.12 2.07
N ALA A 115 -3.04 -2.78 3.02
CA ALA A 115 -4.39 -3.30 2.81
C ALA A 115 -5.39 -2.17 2.54
N ALA A 116 -5.26 -1.02 3.22
CA ALA A 116 -6.12 0.14 3.00
C ALA A 116 -5.96 0.71 1.59
N ALA A 117 -4.73 0.79 1.08
CA ALA A 117 -4.46 1.20 -0.29
C ALA A 117 -5.09 0.24 -1.31
N LEU A 118 -4.87 -1.07 -1.14
CA LEU A 118 -5.37 -2.09 -2.06
C LEU A 118 -6.91 -2.14 -2.08
N ALA A 119 -7.54 -2.05 -0.90
CA ALA A 119 -8.99 -1.98 -0.80
C ALA A 119 -9.56 -0.68 -1.40
N GLN A 120 -8.88 0.46 -1.22
CA GLN A 120 -9.28 1.73 -1.83
C GLN A 120 -9.18 1.69 -3.35
N PHE A 121 -8.16 1.05 -3.91
CA PHE A 121 -8.02 0.88 -5.36
C PHE A 121 -9.13 0.02 -5.96
N ALA A 122 -9.54 -1.03 -5.26
CA ALA A 122 -10.66 -1.88 -5.68
C ALA A 122 -11.99 -1.11 -5.64
N GLU A 123 -12.25 -0.38 -4.55
CA GLU A 123 -13.45 0.47 -4.40
C GLU A 123 -13.55 1.50 -5.53
N GLU A 124 -12.44 2.17 -5.84
CA GLU A 124 -12.39 3.23 -6.84
C GLU A 124 -12.29 2.71 -8.27
N ALA A 125 -12.36 1.39 -8.47
CA ALA A 125 -12.29 0.70 -9.76
C ALA A 125 -11.14 1.20 -10.64
N VAL A 126 -9.92 1.23 -10.09
CA VAL A 126 -8.74 1.65 -10.85
C VAL A 126 -8.46 0.70 -12.01
N ASP A 127 -7.96 1.24 -13.12
CA ASP A 127 -7.55 0.44 -14.27
C ASP A 127 -6.24 -0.31 -13.99
N VAL A 128 -5.39 0.26 -13.14
CA VAL A 128 -4.08 -0.28 -12.77
C VAL A 128 -3.58 0.33 -11.47
N ALA A 129 -2.88 -0.46 -10.66
CA ALA A 129 -2.18 0.01 -9.47
C ALA A 129 -0.66 0.01 -9.65
N VAL A 130 0.02 1.04 -9.12
CA VAL A 130 1.48 1.12 -9.00
C VAL A 130 1.82 1.14 -7.52
N VAL A 131 2.49 0.09 -7.05
CA VAL A 131 2.68 -0.15 -5.62
C VAL A 131 4.17 -0.16 -5.30
N GLU A 132 4.60 0.81 -4.51
CA GLU A 132 5.94 0.86 -3.93
C GLU A 132 6.05 -0.09 -2.72
N ALA A 133 7.06 -0.96 -2.74
CA ALA A 133 7.42 -1.78 -1.58
C ALA A 133 8.03 -0.93 -0.46
N GLY A 134 7.75 -1.29 0.79
CA GLY A 134 8.31 -0.61 1.95
C GLY A 134 9.76 -1.01 2.21
N LEU A 135 10.01 -2.31 2.41
CA LEU A 135 11.32 -2.84 2.74
C LEU A 135 11.61 -4.15 2.00
N GLY A 136 12.68 -4.14 1.21
CA GLY A 136 13.15 -5.32 0.50
C GLY A 136 12.18 -5.75 -0.61
N GLY A 137 11.52 -6.90 -0.44
CA GLY A 137 10.57 -7.41 -1.42
C GLY A 137 9.96 -8.76 -1.05
N ARG A 138 10.76 -9.81 -0.79
CA ARG A 138 10.22 -11.17 -0.59
C ARG A 138 9.16 -11.28 0.51
N HIS A 139 9.38 -10.60 1.64
CA HIS A 139 8.49 -10.61 2.81
C HIS A 139 7.83 -9.25 3.05
N ASP A 140 7.91 -8.34 2.08
CA ASP A 140 7.25 -7.05 2.17
C ASP A 140 5.73 -7.24 2.03
N ALA A 141 4.93 -6.51 2.82
CA ALA A 141 3.47 -6.63 2.80
C ALA A 141 2.86 -6.41 1.40
N THR A 142 3.53 -5.64 0.54
CA THR A 142 3.08 -5.40 -0.84
C THR A 142 3.30 -6.61 -1.75
N ASN A 143 4.15 -7.57 -1.40
CA ASN A 143 4.43 -8.79 -2.19
C ASN A 143 3.31 -9.83 -2.18
N VAL A 144 2.10 -9.40 -1.82
CA VAL A 144 0.82 -10.09 -2.02
C VAL A 144 0.15 -9.69 -3.34
N ILE A 145 0.60 -8.61 -3.97
CA ILE A 145 0.13 -8.23 -5.30
C ILE A 145 0.79 -9.14 -6.34
N HIS A 146 -0.01 -9.88 -7.08
CA HIS A 146 0.48 -10.71 -8.20
C HIS A 146 0.73 -9.83 -9.42
N ALA A 147 1.73 -8.95 -9.32
CA ALA A 147 2.03 -7.96 -10.34
C ALA A 147 2.50 -8.61 -11.66
N ARG A 148 2.02 -8.08 -12.79
CA ARG A 148 2.45 -8.52 -14.12
C ARG A 148 3.80 -7.94 -14.52
N VAL A 149 4.15 -6.80 -13.93
CA VAL A 149 5.42 -6.11 -14.13
C VAL A 149 6.00 -5.79 -12.76
N VAL A 150 7.27 -6.15 -12.57
CA VAL A 150 8.03 -5.81 -11.36
C VAL A 150 9.23 -4.97 -11.81
N LEU A 151 9.32 -3.75 -11.30
CA LEU A 151 10.46 -2.86 -11.49
C LEU A 151 11.39 -2.97 -10.29
N LEU A 152 12.62 -3.41 -10.52
CA LEU A 152 13.71 -3.28 -9.57
C LEU A 152 14.55 -2.05 -9.93
N THR A 153 14.51 -1.00 -9.10
CA THR A 153 15.19 0.27 -9.42
C THR A 153 16.71 0.13 -9.33
N ASN A 154 17.22 -0.34 -8.19
CA ASN A 154 18.63 -0.64 -7.94
C ASN A 154 18.77 -1.53 -6.70
N VAL A 155 19.98 -2.04 -6.50
CA VAL A 155 20.39 -2.78 -5.30
C VAL A 155 21.65 -2.13 -4.76
N SER A 156 21.60 -1.66 -3.52
CA SER A 156 22.77 -1.19 -2.78
C SER A 156 22.77 -1.71 -1.35
N LEU A 157 23.93 -1.63 -0.68
CA LEU A 157 24.05 -1.99 0.71
C LEU A 157 23.29 -0.97 1.57
N GLU A 158 22.27 -1.43 2.28
CA GLU A 158 21.53 -0.66 3.28
C GLU A 158 21.20 -1.59 4.46
N HIS A 159 20.95 -1.02 5.65
CA HIS A 159 20.54 -1.76 6.85
C HIS A 159 21.51 -2.88 7.29
N THR A 160 22.78 -2.51 7.48
CA THR A 160 23.82 -3.33 8.13
C THR A 160 23.66 -3.38 9.65
#